data_AF-A0A3N5PZZ2-F1
#
_entry.id   AF-A0A3N5PZZ2-F1
#
_cell.length_a   1.000
_cell.length_b   1.000
_cell.length_c   1.000
_cell.angle_alpha   90.00
_cell.angle_beta   90.00
_cell.angle_gamma   90.00
#
_symmetry.space_group_name_H-M   'P 1'
#
loop_
_entity.id
_entity.type
_entity.pdbx_description
1 polymer ?
#
loop_
_entity_poly.entity_id
_entity_poly.type
_entity_poly.pdbx_seq_one_letter_code
_entity_poly.pdbx_strand_id
1 'polypeptide(L)'
;METISKYTVAFGASLAITSILSALLVVVKELNENSVLAWMKGLTSHHWITHGLFMVIAFFAIGWGLAKLNNGDGLKMTPDRLVWVITSGVVIGGLIISGFYLVS
;
A
#
# COMPACT_ATOMS: atom_id res chain seq x y z
N MET A 1 -20.30 18.96 11.14
CA MET A 1 -19.09 18.27 10.68
C MET A 1 -19.54 17.06 9.88
N GLU A 2 -19.11 16.96 8.62
CA GLU A 2 -19.42 15.81 7.78
C GLU A 2 -18.75 14.56 8.38
N THR A 3 -19.54 13.58 8.79
CA THR A 3 -19.02 12.35 9.40
C THR A 3 -18.67 11.36 8.32
N ILE A 4 -17.37 11.19 8.04
CA ILE A 4 -16.89 10.15 7.12
C ILE A 4 -16.97 8.76 7.76
N SER A 5 -17.36 7.77 6.96
CA SER A 5 -17.47 6.38 7.43
C SER A 5 -16.12 5.84 7.89
N LYS A 6 -16.13 4.99 8.94
CA LYS A 6 -14.94 4.27 9.41
C LYS A 6 -14.26 3.47 8.29
N TYR A 7 -15.04 2.94 7.35
CA TYR A 7 -14.50 2.21 6.21
C TYR A 7 -13.80 3.15 5.22
N THR A 8 -14.33 4.35 5.01
CA THR A 8 -13.67 5.39 4.20
C THR A 8 -12.32 5.77 4.79
N VAL A 9 -12.25 6.02 6.10
CA VAL A 9 -10.98 6.31 6.78
C VAL A 9 -10.01 5.14 6.70
N ALA A 10 -10.49 3.93 7.02
CA ALA A 10 -9.66 2.75 7.07
C ALA A 10 -9.08 2.36 5.71
N PHE A 11 -9.90 2.36 4.66
CA PHE A 11 -9.45 2.02 3.31
C PHE A 11 -8.65 3.16 2.65
N GLY A 12 -8.92 4.42 2.97
CA GLY A 12 -8.08 5.54 2.55
C GLY A 12 -6.68 5.47 3.20
N ALA A 13 -6.60 5.20 4.50
CA ALA A 13 -5.31 4.95 5.16
C ALA A 13 -4.61 3.70 4.60
N SER A 14 -5.37 2.63 4.32
CA SER A 14 -4.84 1.42 3.69
C SER A 14 -4.21 1.70 2.32
N LEU A 15 -4.87 2.52 1.48
CA LEU A 15 -4.33 2.94 0.18
C LEU A 15 -2.99 3.66 0.32
N ALA A 16 -2.87 4.56 1.29
CA ALA A 16 -1.61 5.27 1.56
C ALA A 16 -0.49 4.29 1.94
N ILE A 17 -0.79 3.35 2.84
CA ILE A 17 0.16 2.34 3.30
C ILE A 17 0.56 1.40 2.16
N THR A 18 -0.41 0.88 1.38
CA THR A 18 -0.11 -0.04 0.29
C THR A 18 0.60 0.62 -0.88
N SER A 19 0.43 1.93 -1.08
CA SER A 19 1.22 2.69 -2.06
C SER A 19 2.71 2.67 -1.69
N ILE A 20 3.03 2.86 -0.40
CA ILE A 20 4.42 2.77 0.10
C ILE A 20 4.92 1.32 0.06
N LEU A 21 4.12 0.35 0.52
CA LEU A 21 4.50 -1.07 0.48
C LEU A 21 4.75 -1.57 -0.95
N SER A 22 3.94 -1.12 -1.92
CA SER A 22 4.12 -1.44 -3.33
C SER A 22 5.47 -0.92 -3.83
N ALA A 23 5.80 0.33 -3.50
CA ALA A 23 7.08 0.94 -3.86
C ALA A 23 8.28 0.20 -3.24
N LEU A 24 8.19 -0.14 -1.95
CA LEU A 24 9.23 -0.92 -1.27
C LEU A 24 9.38 -2.31 -1.88
N LEU A 25 8.28 -2.98 -2.24
CA LEU A 25 8.33 -4.29 -2.89
C LEU A 25 8.96 -4.21 -4.28
N VAL A 26 8.78 -3.10 -5.01
CA VAL A 26 9.54 -2.85 -6.26
C VAL A 26 11.03 -2.81 -5.95
N VAL A 27 11.48 -1.95 -5.04
CA VAL A 27 12.92 -1.85 -4.72
C VAL A 27 13.49 -3.21 -4.30
N VAL A 28 12.81 -3.92 -3.40
CA VAL A 28 13.27 -5.22 -2.89
C VAL A 28 13.33 -6.25 -4.01
N LYS A 29 12.28 -6.41 -4.83
CA LYS A 29 12.27 -7.45 -5.87
C LYS A 29 13.30 -7.16 -6.96
N GLU A 30 13.45 -5.91 -7.38
CA GLU A 30 14.39 -5.53 -8.45
C GLU A 30 15.86 -5.65 -7.97
N LEU A 31 16.17 -5.33 -6.70
CA LEU A 31 17.52 -5.55 -6.14
C LEU A 31 17.87 -7.03 -5.89
N ASN A 32 16.89 -7.93 -5.93
CA ASN A 32 17.04 -9.34 -5.54
C ASN A 32 16.53 -10.27 -6.65
N GLU A 33 17.06 -10.11 -7.87
CA GLU A 33 16.57 -10.82 -9.06
C GLU A 33 16.60 -12.35 -8.91
N ASN A 34 17.70 -12.90 -8.38
CA ASN A 34 17.93 -14.34 -8.28
C ASN A 34 17.20 -15.00 -7.09
N SER A 35 16.52 -14.23 -6.25
CA SER A 35 15.79 -14.75 -5.08
C SER A 35 14.34 -14.28 -5.10
N VAL A 36 14.07 -13.04 -4.71
CA VAL A 36 12.71 -12.50 -4.56
C VAL A 36 12.01 -12.44 -5.91
N LEU A 37 12.64 -11.84 -6.93
CA LEU A 37 12.02 -11.72 -8.26
C LEU A 37 11.79 -13.10 -8.89
N ALA A 38 12.78 -13.98 -8.83
CA ALA A 38 12.70 -15.35 -9.34
C ALA A 38 11.56 -16.13 -8.65
N TRP A 39 11.42 -16.03 -7.33
CA TRP A 39 10.30 -16.63 -6.59
C TRP A 39 8.95 -16.07 -7.02
N MET A 40 8.82 -14.74 -7.17
CA MET A 40 7.58 -14.12 -7.65
C MET A 40 7.23 -14.55 -9.08
N LYS A 41 8.24 -14.72 -9.95
CA LYS A 41 8.04 -15.32 -11.28
C LYS A 41 7.60 -16.78 -11.16
N GLY A 42 8.15 -17.56 -10.25
CA GLY A 42 7.78 -18.96 -10.03
C GLY A 42 6.33 -19.17 -9.58
N LEU A 43 5.73 -18.20 -8.86
CA LEU A 43 4.36 -18.30 -8.37
C LEU A 43 3.28 -18.11 -9.44
N THR A 44 3.48 -17.16 -10.36
CA THR A 44 2.44 -16.78 -11.35
C THR A 44 2.98 -16.65 -12.77
N SER A 45 4.19 -17.13 -13.05
CA SER A 45 4.97 -16.92 -14.29
C SER A 45 5.28 -15.45 -14.62
N HIS A 46 4.77 -14.49 -13.84
CA HIS A 46 4.88 -13.07 -14.08
C HIS A 46 4.91 -12.31 -12.74
N HIS A 47 6.09 -11.79 -12.37
CA HIS A 47 6.30 -11.14 -11.07
C HIS A 47 5.34 -9.97 -10.81
N TRP A 48 4.87 -9.23 -11.84
CA TRP A 48 3.86 -8.19 -11.65
C TRP A 48 2.48 -8.71 -11.25
N ILE A 49 2.12 -9.94 -11.64
CA ILE A 49 0.85 -10.56 -11.20
C ILE A 49 0.95 -10.91 -9.71
N THR A 50 2.03 -11.58 -9.30
CA THR A 50 2.29 -11.86 -7.87
C THR A 50 2.34 -10.57 -7.04
N HIS A 51 3.00 -9.52 -7.56
CA HIS A 51 3.04 -8.21 -6.93
C HIS A 51 1.64 -7.63 -6.73
N GLY A 52 0.83 -7.60 -7.79
CA GLY A 52 -0.54 -7.08 -7.75
C GLY A 52 -1.40 -7.86 -6.75
N LEU A 53 -1.29 -9.18 -6.73
CA LEU A 53 -2.00 -10.05 -5.80
C LEU A 53 -1.66 -9.71 -4.34
N PHE A 54 -0.37 -9.57 -4.02
CA PHE A 54 0.03 -9.17 -2.67
C PHE A 54 -0.46 -7.78 -2.29
N MET A 55 -0.46 -6.83 -3.20
CA MET A 55 -0.97 -5.49 -2.93
C MET A 55 -2.49 -5.48 -2.70
N VAL A 56 -3.25 -6.27 -3.47
CA VAL A 56 -4.70 -6.44 -3.25
C VAL A 56 -4.97 -7.07 -1.89
N ILE A 57 -4.29 -8.17 -1.56
CA ILE A 57 -4.43 -8.84 -0.26
C ILE A 57 -4.06 -7.88 0.88
N ALA A 58 -2.94 -7.17 0.77
CA ALA A 58 -2.49 -6.22 1.79
C ALA A 58 -3.47 -5.06 1.97
N PHE A 59 -3.97 -4.47 0.87
CA PHE A 59 -4.93 -3.36 0.91
C PHE A 59 -6.17 -3.73 1.70
N PHE A 60 -6.66 -4.92 1.44
CA PHE A 60 -7.81 -5.48 2.07
C PHE A 60 -7.56 -5.84 3.53
N ALA A 61 -6.50 -6.62 3.80
CA ALA A 61 -6.14 -7.03 5.16
C ALA A 61 -5.91 -5.82 6.09
N ILE A 62 -5.16 -4.82 5.62
CA ILE A 62 -4.90 -3.58 6.36
C ILE A 62 -6.20 -2.78 6.51
N GLY A 63 -6.97 -2.59 5.44
CA GLY A 63 -8.23 -1.83 5.49
C GLY A 63 -9.22 -2.41 6.50
N TRP A 64 -9.43 -3.73 6.49
CA TRP A 64 -10.28 -4.38 7.48
C TRP A 64 -9.70 -4.37 8.89
N GLY A 65 -8.37 -4.52 9.04
CA GLY A 65 -7.69 -4.37 10.33
C GLY A 65 -7.93 -2.99 10.93
N LEU A 66 -7.69 -1.93 10.15
CA LEU A 66 -7.89 -0.53 10.55
C LEU A 66 -9.35 -0.21 10.87
N ALA A 67 -10.30 -0.79 10.15
CA ALA A 67 -11.74 -0.62 10.40
C ALA A 67 -12.21 -1.27 11.70
N LYS A 68 -11.46 -2.25 12.23
CA LYS A 68 -11.76 -2.96 13.48
C LYS A 68 -11.04 -2.39 14.71
N LEU A 69 -10.13 -1.43 14.54
CA LEU A 69 -9.47 -0.75 15.66
C LEU A 69 -10.47 -0.04 16.57
N ASN A 70 -10.04 0.37 17.76
CA ASN A 70 -10.86 1.10 18.73
C ASN A 70 -12.18 0.37 19.07
N ASN A 71 -12.10 -0.92 19.39
CA ASN A 71 -13.26 -1.76 19.70
C ASN A 71 -14.31 -1.81 18.57
N GLY A 72 -13.88 -1.69 17.32
CA GLY A 72 -14.76 -1.73 16.15
C GLY A 72 -15.24 -0.37 15.65
N ASP A 73 -14.88 0.74 16.31
CA ASP A 73 -15.16 2.09 15.83
C ASP A 73 -14.27 2.51 14.65
N GLY A 74 -13.16 1.82 14.45
CA GLY A 74 -12.16 2.14 13.44
C GLY A 74 -11.35 3.40 13.76
N LEU A 75 -10.43 3.75 12.86
CA LEU A 75 -9.68 5.01 12.94
C LEU A 75 -10.62 6.20 12.75
N LYS A 76 -10.42 7.24 13.55
CA LYS A 76 -11.15 8.52 13.44
C LYS A 76 -10.20 9.58 12.89
N MET A 77 -10.55 10.15 11.75
CA MET A 77 -9.82 11.25 11.11
C MET A 77 -10.82 12.25 10.54
N THR A 78 -10.39 13.50 10.42
CA THR A 78 -11.12 14.49 9.61
C THR A 78 -10.94 14.18 8.12
N PRO A 79 -11.88 14.63 7.25
CA PRO A 79 -11.73 14.49 5.80
C PRO A 79 -10.40 15.06 5.29
N ASP A 80 -10.02 16.27 5.72
CA ASP A 80 -8.78 16.92 5.29
C ASP A 80 -7.54 16.09 5.65
N ARG A 81 -7.52 15.52 6.87
CA ARG A 81 -6.41 14.67 7.30
C ARG A 81 -6.35 13.38 6.49
N LEU A 82 -7.49 12.79 6.15
CA LEU A 82 -7.55 11.60 5.32
C LEU A 82 -7.01 11.88 3.90
N VAL A 83 -7.39 13.02 3.30
CA VAL A 83 -6.86 13.45 2.00
C VAL A 83 -5.34 13.60 2.08
N TRP A 84 -4.81 14.29 3.09
CA TRP A 84 -3.37 14.43 3.28
C TRP A 84 -2.64 13.09 3.43
N VAL A 85 -3.20 12.15 4.19
CA VAL A 85 -2.64 10.80 4.35
C VAL A 85 -2.59 10.06 3.02
N ILE A 86 -3.66 10.09 2.23
CA ILE A 86 -3.72 9.45 0.91
C ILE A 86 -2.70 10.07 -0.03
N THR A 87 -2.75 11.40 -0.19
CA THR A 87 -1.87 12.12 -1.12
C THR A 87 -0.41 11.94 -0.76
N SER A 88 -0.04 12.07 0.52
CA SER A 88 1.35 11.87 0.95
C SER A 88 1.83 10.43 0.74
N GLY A 89 1.00 9.41 1.04
CA GLY A 89 1.37 8.01 0.82
C GLY A 89 1.62 7.69 -0.66
N VAL A 90 0.76 8.20 -1.55
CA VAL A 90 0.92 8.06 -3.01
C VAL A 90 2.17 8.78 -3.50
N VAL A 91 2.37 10.04 -3.09
CA VAL A 91 3.54 10.84 -3.49
C VAL A 91 4.83 10.19 -3.00
N ILE A 92 4.91 9.77 -1.74
CA ILE A 92 6.07 9.08 -1.18
C ILE A 92 6.33 7.77 -1.94
N GLY A 93 5.29 6.95 -2.20
CA GLY A 93 5.44 5.72 -2.97
C GLY A 93 5.98 5.99 -4.39
N GLY A 94 5.44 7.01 -5.07
CA GLY A 94 5.93 7.44 -6.38
C GLY A 94 7.39 7.89 -6.34
N LEU A 95 7.76 8.72 -5.36
CA LEU A 95 9.14 9.20 -5.19
C LEU A 95 10.13 8.06 -4.89
N ILE A 96 9.73 7.03 -4.14
CA ILE A 96 10.57 5.85 -3.90
C ILE A 96 10.85 5.11 -5.22
N ILE A 97 9.81 4.84 -6.01
CA ILE A 97 9.96 4.13 -7.29
C ILE A 97 10.77 4.96 -8.29
N SER A 98 10.43 6.24 -8.46
CA SER A 98 11.15 7.13 -9.35
C SER A 98 12.60 7.31 -8.91
N GLY A 99 12.84 7.51 -7.61
CA GLY A 99 14.19 7.62 -7.05
C GLY A 99 15.01 6.37 -7.29
N PHE A 100 14.42 5.19 -7.11
CA PHE A 100 15.07 3.92 -7.44
C PHE A 100 15.48 3.87 -8.91
N TYR A 101 14.56 4.03 -9.87
CA TYR A 101 14.91 3.91 -11.29
C TYR A 101 15.74 5.06 -11.87
N LEU A 102 15.78 6.23 -11.24
CA LEU A 102 16.58 7.37 -11.71
C LEU A 102 18.01 7.34 -11.17
N VAL A 103 18.28 6.58 -10.10
CA VAL A 103 19.57 6.59 -9.39
C VAL A 103 20.25 5.20 -9.37
N SER A 104 19.53 4.13 -9.70
CA SER A 104 20.03 2.75 -9.78
C SER A 104 20.21 2.31 -11.22
#